data_AF-A0A6P5FKC3-F1
#
_entry.id   AF-A0A6P5FKC3-F1
#
_cell.length_a   1.000
_cell.length_b   1.000
_cell.length_c   1.000
_cell.angle_alpha   90.00
_cell.angle_beta   90.00
_cell.angle_gamma   90.00
#
_symmetry.space_group_name_H-M   'P 1'
#
loop_
_entity.id
_entity.type
_entity.pdbx_description
1 polymer ?
#
loop_
_entity_poly.entity_id
_entity_poly.type
_entity_poly.pdbx_seq_one_letter_code
_entity_poly.pdbx_strand_id
1 'polypeptide(L)'
;MEKAVRNLWVEARELMRQGDLGGVERLDSPPSPLRFLREYVSANRPFIVSGAATRHWPAISHSLWSNDDYLCNALRNCTVSVHLTPNGRADALAPLPLPSGGEGESITKDGTQKRGGLCFASACVRSMEFPEALQLIKATGRALGPSTASVVAYAQQQDNCLPGEYAAVAGDVEAHIPWASEALGCLPEAVNLWIGNDRSQTSFHKDHYENLYVVITGEKHFLLLPPTEVHRLYICPYLAARYTLSSALLDTGTGGLRFDLEVEEPERQVPWCSVDPYPPSPEDLAVQMSSFPLYFDGPRPFECTVKAGEILYLV
;
A
#
# COMPACT_ATOMS: atom_id res chain seq x y z
N MET A 1 -19.82 19.46 -12.49
CA MET A 1 -20.23 18.40 -11.54
C MET A 1 -21.63 18.72 -11.06
N GLU A 2 -22.56 17.77 -11.20
CA GLU A 2 -23.96 17.97 -10.84
C GLU A 2 -24.09 18.18 -9.32
N LYS A 3 -24.98 19.10 -8.92
CA LYS A 3 -25.29 19.41 -7.50
C LYS A 3 -25.55 18.14 -6.66
N ALA A 4 -26.16 17.13 -7.26
CA ALA A 4 -26.45 15.84 -6.63
C ALA A 4 -25.18 15.12 -6.12
N VAL A 5 -24.10 15.11 -6.90
CA VAL A 5 -22.84 14.43 -6.50
C VAL A 5 -22.19 15.13 -5.31
N ARG A 6 -22.21 16.46 -5.29
CA ARG A 6 -21.70 17.24 -4.14
C ARG A 6 -22.53 17.01 -2.88
N ASN A 7 -23.86 16.92 -3.02
CA ASN A 7 -24.74 16.61 -1.89
C ASN A 7 -24.46 15.19 -1.36
N LEU A 8 -24.30 14.21 -2.26
CA LEU A 8 -23.96 12.84 -1.88
C LEU A 8 -22.66 12.78 -1.06
N TRP A 9 -21.64 13.55 -1.42
CA TRP A 9 -20.41 13.62 -0.64
C TRP A 9 -20.63 14.11 0.79
N VAL A 10 -21.46 15.14 0.96
CA VAL A 10 -21.78 15.70 2.28
C VAL A 10 -22.57 14.67 3.10
N GLU A 11 -23.68 14.16 2.55
CA GLU A 11 -24.56 13.23 3.24
C GLU A 11 -23.85 11.92 3.63
N ALA A 12 -23.06 11.34 2.71
CA ALA A 12 -22.28 10.13 3.02
C ALA A 12 -21.28 10.38 4.14
N ARG A 13 -20.55 11.50 4.10
CA ARG A 13 -19.56 11.84 5.14
C ARG A 13 -20.19 12.19 6.48
N GLU A 14 -21.36 12.82 6.51
CA GLU A 14 -22.11 13.05 7.74
C GLU A 14 -22.51 11.73 8.41
N LEU A 15 -22.93 10.73 7.63
CA LEU A 15 -23.24 9.39 8.14
C LEU A 15 -22.00 8.65 8.67
N MET A 16 -20.83 8.88 8.06
CA MET A 16 -19.58 8.26 8.50
C MET A 16 -18.94 8.95 9.72
N ARG A 17 -19.16 10.26 9.88
CA ARG A 17 -18.57 11.06 10.97
C ARG A 17 -19.21 10.74 12.32
N GLN A 18 -18.37 10.46 13.32
CA GLN A 18 -18.73 10.59 14.73
C GLN A 18 -17.66 11.43 15.46
N GLY A 19 -18.14 12.40 16.26
CA GLY A 19 -17.29 13.34 17.01
C GLY A 19 -17.00 14.67 16.30
N ASP A 20 -16.61 15.68 17.09
CA ASP A 20 -16.41 17.07 16.64
C ASP A 20 -15.28 17.22 15.59
N LEU A 21 -14.35 16.25 15.50
CA LEU A 21 -13.08 16.41 14.78
C LEU A 21 -13.00 15.78 13.38
N GLY A 22 -13.96 14.95 12.96
CA GLY A 22 -14.05 14.51 11.56
C GLY A 22 -13.03 13.50 11.06
N GLY A 23 -12.31 12.83 11.97
CA GLY A 23 -11.38 11.75 11.65
C GLY A 23 -11.98 10.35 11.83
N VAL A 24 -11.14 9.34 11.60
CA VAL A 24 -11.46 7.93 11.91
C VAL A 24 -11.66 7.76 13.42
N GLU A 25 -12.76 7.14 13.83
CA GLU A 25 -13.11 6.92 15.25
C GLU A 25 -12.03 6.09 15.94
N ARG A 26 -11.71 6.41 17.20
CA ARG A 26 -10.80 5.61 18.03
C ARG A 26 -11.53 4.99 19.21
N LEU A 27 -11.36 3.69 19.40
CA LEU A 27 -11.93 2.91 20.49
C LEU A 27 -10.85 2.57 21.52
N ASP A 28 -11.16 2.76 22.79
CA ASP A 28 -10.22 2.44 23.88
C ASP A 28 -10.01 0.92 24.04
N SER A 29 -11.00 0.12 23.65
CA SER A 29 -10.99 -1.34 23.77
C SER A 29 -11.69 -2.02 22.58
N PRO A 30 -11.41 -3.32 22.32
CA PRO A 30 -12.11 -4.07 21.28
C PRO A 30 -13.63 -3.98 21.39
N PRO A 31 -14.37 -3.77 20.29
CA PRO A 31 -15.82 -3.82 20.31
C PRO A 31 -16.32 -5.25 20.59
N SER A 32 -17.54 -5.37 21.12
CA SER A 32 -18.21 -6.68 21.11
C SER A 32 -18.52 -7.09 19.66
N PRO A 33 -18.61 -8.39 19.34
CA PRO A 33 -18.93 -8.87 18.00
C PRO A 33 -20.19 -8.22 17.41
N LEU A 34 -21.26 -8.11 18.20
CA LEU A 34 -22.51 -7.45 17.78
C LEU A 34 -22.33 -5.96 17.49
N ARG A 35 -21.55 -5.26 18.32
CA ARG A 35 -21.26 -3.83 18.09
C ARG A 35 -20.44 -3.66 16.80
N PHE A 36 -19.42 -4.50 16.62
CA PHE A 36 -18.57 -4.49 15.43
C PHE A 36 -19.41 -4.65 14.15
N LEU A 37 -20.25 -5.69 14.10
CA LEU A 37 -21.10 -5.97 12.95
C LEU A 37 -22.09 -4.83 12.65
N ARG A 38 -22.77 -4.32 13.69
CA ARG A 38 -23.83 -3.32 13.55
C ARG A 38 -23.31 -1.95 13.19
N GLU A 39 -22.27 -1.47 13.88
CA GLU A 39 -21.85 -0.06 13.81
C GLU A 39 -20.77 0.21 12.77
N TYR A 40 -19.99 -0.82 12.41
CA TYR A 40 -18.82 -0.65 11.55
C TYR A 40 -18.95 -1.45 10.25
N VAL A 41 -19.14 -2.77 10.33
CA VAL A 41 -19.27 -3.61 9.11
C VAL A 41 -20.48 -3.22 8.28
N SER A 42 -21.68 -3.21 8.89
CA SER A 42 -22.93 -2.90 8.18
C SER A 42 -22.98 -1.46 7.65
N ALA A 43 -22.22 -0.56 8.28
CA ALA A 43 -22.16 0.85 7.91
C ALA A 43 -20.97 1.18 6.98
N ASN A 44 -20.09 0.20 6.69
CA ASN A 44 -18.85 0.39 5.95
C ASN A 44 -17.96 1.52 6.55
N ARG A 45 -17.79 1.49 7.88
CA ARG A 45 -17.12 2.56 8.64
C ARG A 45 -15.81 2.08 9.25
N PRO A 46 -14.67 2.74 8.96
CA PRO A 46 -13.40 2.41 9.58
C PRO A 46 -13.34 2.90 11.03
N PHE A 47 -12.55 2.22 11.86
CA PHE A 47 -12.19 2.66 13.21
C PHE A 47 -10.80 2.15 13.59
N ILE A 48 -10.19 2.76 14.60
CA ILE A 48 -8.94 2.30 15.19
C ILE A 48 -9.21 1.84 16.63
N VAL A 49 -8.81 0.64 17.00
CA VAL A 49 -8.78 0.20 18.40
C VAL A 49 -7.38 0.43 18.96
N SER A 50 -7.34 0.93 20.20
CA SER A 50 -6.12 1.18 20.94
C SER A 50 -5.25 -0.08 21.08
N GLY A 51 -3.98 0.12 21.44
CA GLY A 51 -3.04 -0.97 21.72
C GLY A 51 -3.49 -1.97 22.78
N ALA A 52 -4.53 -1.69 23.58
CA ALA A 52 -5.10 -2.67 24.50
C ALA A 52 -5.54 -3.97 23.81
N ALA A 53 -5.90 -3.91 22.52
CA ALA A 53 -6.36 -5.07 21.74
C ALA A 53 -5.28 -6.11 21.44
N THR A 54 -4.01 -5.76 21.53
CA THR A 54 -2.88 -6.60 21.06
C THR A 54 -1.77 -6.74 22.10
N ARG A 55 -1.93 -6.13 23.28
CA ARG A 55 -0.95 -6.16 24.39
C ARG A 55 -0.57 -7.56 24.85
N HIS A 56 -1.38 -8.57 24.58
CA HIS A 56 -1.11 -9.96 24.94
C HIS A 56 -0.22 -10.68 23.92
N TRP A 57 -0.02 -10.13 22.71
CA TRP A 57 0.82 -10.73 21.68
C TRP A 57 2.30 -10.66 22.06
N PRO A 58 3.05 -11.77 22.09
CA PRO A 58 4.50 -11.77 22.34
C PRO A 58 5.28 -10.79 21.45
N ALA A 59 4.85 -10.61 20.20
CA ALA A 59 5.42 -9.64 19.25
C ALA A 59 5.49 -8.22 19.83
N ILE A 60 4.49 -7.83 20.64
CA ILE A 60 4.37 -6.52 21.28
C ILE A 60 4.81 -6.57 22.74
N SER A 61 4.29 -7.50 23.54
CA SER A 61 4.48 -7.54 24.99
C SER A 61 5.93 -7.79 25.40
N HIS A 62 6.66 -8.56 24.60
CA HIS A 62 8.09 -8.84 24.78
C HIS A 62 8.95 -8.13 23.71
N SER A 63 8.35 -7.25 22.91
CA SER A 63 9.00 -6.50 21.83
C SER A 63 9.77 -7.39 20.83
N LEU A 64 9.33 -8.64 20.63
CA LEU A 64 10.05 -9.61 19.80
C LEU A 64 10.23 -9.09 18.36
N TRP A 65 9.19 -8.48 17.80
CA TRP A 65 9.23 -7.97 16.41
C TRP A 65 9.78 -6.54 16.29
N SER A 66 10.22 -5.94 17.40
CA SER A 66 11.09 -4.76 17.40
C SER A 66 12.58 -5.14 17.52
N ASN A 67 12.89 -6.42 17.69
CA ASN A 67 14.24 -6.93 17.85
C ASN A 67 14.71 -7.64 16.57
N ASP A 68 15.60 -6.98 15.81
CA ASP A 68 16.13 -7.55 14.56
C ASP A 68 16.88 -8.87 14.80
N ASP A 69 17.63 -8.99 15.90
CA ASP A 69 18.38 -10.22 16.20
C ASP A 69 17.41 -11.39 16.44
N TYR A 70 16.27 -11.14 17.09
CA TYR A 70 15.23 -12.15 17.25
C TYR A 70 14.69 -12.60 15.90
N LEU A 71 14.23 -11.65 15.07
CA LEU A 71 13.65 -11.94 13.76
C LEU A 71 14.65 -12.66 12.86
N CYS A 72 15.88 -12.16 12.76
CA CYS A 72 16.96 -12.79 11.99
C CYS A 72 17.28 -14.19 12.48
N ASN A 73 17.30 -14.44 13.80
CA ASN A 73 17.58 -15.77 14.34
C ASN A 73 16.42 -16.74 14.14
N ALA A 74 15.18 -16.30 14.37
CA ALA A 74 13.98 -17.12 14.24
C ALA A 74 13.72 -17.51 12.78
N LEU A 75 13.98 -16.59 11.84
CA LEU A 75 13.73 -16.76 10.41
C LEU A 75 15.03 -17.02 9.61
N ARG A 76 16.13 -17.41 10.25
CA ARG A 76 17.47 -17.53 9.63
C ARG A 76 17.56 -18.48 8.42
N ASN A 77 16.63 -19.43 8.31
CA ASN A 77 16.56 -20.42 7.24
C ASN A 77 15.28 -20.26 6.39
N CYS A 78 14.60 -19.11 6.52
CA CYS A 78 13.38 -18.81 5.79
C CYS A 78 13.71 -17.89 4.63
N THR A 79 13.26 -18.27 3.44
CA THR A 79 13.31 -17.42 2.26
C THR A 79 11.97 -16.69 2.11
N VAL A 80 12.02 -15.39 1.82
CA VAL A 80 10.86 -14.50 1.77
C VAL A 80 10.80 -13.72 0.46
N SER A 81 9.59 -13.32 0.06
CA SER A 81 9.34 -12.55 -1.15
C SER A 81 9.53 -11.05 -0.90
N VAL A 82 10.60 -10.49 -1.47
CA VAL A 82 10.92 -9.06 -1.39
C VAL A 82 10.59 -8.37 -2.70
N HIS A 83 9.76 -7.34 -2.63
CA HIS A 83 9.37 -6.51 -3.76
C HIS A 83 10.35 -5.34 -3.90
N LEU A 84 10.97 -5.21 -5.06
CA LEU A 84 11.97 -4.20 -5.38
C LEU A 84 11.41 -3.23 -6.43
N THR A 85 11.54 -1.93 -6.14
CA THR A 85 11.12 -0.85 -7.04
C THR A 85 12.17 0.25 -7.07
N PRO A 86 12.20 1.08 -8.13
CA PRO A 86 13.14 2.20 -8.20
C PRO A 86 12.82 3.33 -7.21
N ASN A 87 11.57 3.47 -6.79
CA ASN A 87 11.07 4.65 -6.08
C ASN A 87 10.22 4.32 -4.85
N GLY A 88 10.00 3.04 -4.54
CA GLY A 88 9.16 2.59 -3.43
C GLY A 88 7.68 2.47 -3.76
N ARG A 89 7.29 2.68 -5.02
CA ARG A 89 5.91 2.59 -5.50
C ARG A 89 5.74 1.31 -6.31
N ALA A 90 5.33 0.25 -5.65
CA ALA A 90 4.85 -0.96 -6.30
C ALA A 90 3.36 -0.81 -6.65
N ASP A 91 2.91 -1.52 -7.69
CA ASP A 91 1.51 -1.55 -8.12
C ASP A 91 0.96 -0.11 -8.27
N ALA A 92 1.67 0.67 -9.08
CA ALA A 92 1.44 2.09 -9.25
C ALA A 92 1.66 2.50 -10.70
N LEU A 93 1.18 3.69 -11.07
CA LEU A 93 1.42 4.20 -12.42
C LEU A 93 2.88 4.62 -12.61
N ALA A 94 3.46 4.17 -13.72
CA ALA A 94 4.80 4.54 -14.15
C ALA A 94 4.81 4.99 -15.61
N PRO A 95 5.73 5.87 -16.03
CA PRO A 95 5.93 6.19 -17.43
C PRO A 95 6.26 4.93 -18.24
N LEU A 96 5.60 4.75 -19.37
CA LEU A 96 5.96 3.71 -20.34
C LEU A 96 7.39 3.95 -20.85
N PRO A 97 8.19 2.89 -21.04
CA PRO A 97 9.47 3.01 -21.72
C PRO A 97 9.24 3.62 -23.11
N LEU A 98 9.98 4.67 -23.46
CA LEU A 98 10.01 5.15 -24.83
C LEU A 98 10.60 4.03 -25.71
N PRO A 99 10.02 3.75 -26.91
CA PRO A 99 10.62 2.79 -27.81
C PRO A 99 12.04 3.25 -28.15
N SER A 100 13.01 2.35 -27.95
CA SER A 100 14.41 2.56 -28.30
C SER A 100 14.51 2.86 -29.81
N GLY A 101 14.65 4.14 -30.19
CA GLY A 101 14.98 4.53 -31.56
C GLY A 101 13.94 5.34 -32.35
N GLY A 102 13.05 6.10 -31.71
CA GLY A 102 12.18 7.03 -32.43
C GLY A 102 12.00 8.37 -31.71
N GLU A 103 12.77 9.39 -32.11
CA GLU A 103 12.29 10.77 -32.00
C GLU A 103 11.04 10.88 -32.88
N GLY A 104 9.87 10.82 -32.25
CA GLY A 104 8.61 10.79 -32.97
C GLY A 104 7.47 11.17 -32.06
N GLU A 105 7.08 12.44 -32.11
CA GLU A 105 5.75 12.88 -31.76
C GLU A 105 4.74 12.00 -32.49
N SER A 106 4.21 10.99 -31.79
CA SER A 106 3.17 10.13 -32.32
C SER A 106 1.84 10.89 -32.23
N ILE A 107 1.63 11.77 -33.21
CA ILE A 107 0.34 12.40 -33.49
C ILE A 107 -0.63 11.27 -33.89
N THR A 108 -1.68 11.07 -33.10
CA THR A 108 -2.83 10.26 -33.53
C THR A 108 -3.60 11.03 -34.62
N LYS A 109 -4.22 10.32 -35.56
CA LYS A 109 -5.00 10.93 -36.66
C LYS A 109 -6.14 11.85 -36.21
N ASP A 110 -6.46 11.87 -34.91
CA ASP A 110 -7.54 12.64 -34.32
C ASP A 110 -7.08 13.92 -33.59
N GLY A 111 -5.81 14.32 -33.74
CA GLY A 111 -5.30 15.61 -33.23
C GLY A 111 -5.19 15.70 -31.70
N THR A 112 -5.42 14.60 -30.96
CA THR A 112 -5.17 14.55 -29.53
C THR A 112 -3.71 14.22 -29.25
N GLN A 113 -3.03 15.16 -28.61
CA GLN A 113 -1.64 15.05 -28.14
C GLN A 113 -1.51 13.81 -27.23
N LYS A 114 -0.62 12.87 -27.60
CA LYS A 114 -0.34 11.66 -26.83
C LYS A 114 0.27 12.10 -25.49
N ARG A 115 -0.53 12.16 -24.42
CA ARG A 115 0.00 12.22 -23.05
C ARG A 115 1.06 11.12 -22.95
N GLY A 116 2.26 11.46 -22.46
CA GLY A 116 3.32 10.47 -22.23
C GLY A 116 2.72 9.24 -21.58
N GLY A 117 2.77 8.10 -22.28
CA GLY A 117 1.94 6.95 -21.95
C GLY A 117 2.28 6.45 -20.55
N LEU A 118 1.28 6.21 -19.72
CA LEU A 118 1.45 5.56 -18.41
C LEU A 118 1.08 4.08 -18.52
N CYS A 119 1.69 3.26 -17.67
CA CYS A 119 1.36 1.86 -17.47
C CYS A 119 1.21 1.58 -15.97
N PHE A 120 0.49 0.51 -15.64
CA PHE A 120 0.47 -0.05 -14.30
C PHE A 120 1.73 -0.90 -14.10
N ALA A 121 2.60 -0.50 -13.19
CA ALA A 121 3.88 -1.17 -12.94
C ALA A 121 3.86 -1.95 -11.62
N SER A 122 3.99 -3.27 -11.71
CA SER A 122 4.24 -4.13 -10.55
C SER A 122 5.73 -4.19 -10.21
N ALA A 123 6.05 -4.56 -8.97
CA ALA A 123 7.45 -4.65 -8.51
C ALA A 123 8.23 -5.80 -9.15
N CYS A 124 9.56 -5.71 -9.07
CA CYS A 124 10.45 -6.84 -9.28
C CYS A 124 10.48 -7.69 -8.00
N VAL A 125 9.95 -8.91 -8.04
CA VAL A 125 9.93 -9.79 -6.86
C VAL A 125 11.16 -10.68 -6.83
N ARG A 126 11.84 -10.74 -5.69
CA ARG A 126 13.00 -11.59 -5.44
C ARG A 126 12.75 -12.44 -4.20
N SER A 127 13.05 -13.72 -4.31
CA SER A 127 13.14 -14.63 -3.16
C SER A 127 14.51 -14.44 -2.50
N MET A 128 14.53 -14.13 -1.21
CA MET A 128 15.75 -13.79 -0.45
C MET A 128 15.72 -14.41 0.93
N GLU A 129 16.88 -14.80 1.47
CA GLU A 129 16.99 -15.21 2.87
C GLU A 129 16.58 -14.05 3.79
N PHE A 130 15.78 -14.33 4.81
CA PHE A 130 15.17 -13.30 5.65
C PHE A 130 16.18 -12.31 6.25
N PRO A 131 17.34 -12.74 6.80
CA PRO A 131 18.33 -11.80 7.33
C PRO A 131 18.84 -10.80 6.27
N GLU A 132 19.06 -11.27 5.04
CA GLU A 132 19.49 -10.42 3.92
C GLU A 132 18.37 -9.48 3.47
N ALA A 133 17.13 -9.99 3.41
CA ALA A 133 15.94 -9.22 3.09
C ALA A 133 15.74 -8.05 4.08
N LEU A 134 15.79 -8.34 5.39
CA LEU A 134 15.63 -7.33 6.43
C LEU A 134 16.74 -6.27 6.36
N GLN A 135 17.98 -6.69 6.15
CA GLN A 135 19.10 -5.77 5.95
C GLN A 135 18.89 -4.86 4.74
N LEU A 136 18.43 -5.41 3.61
CA LEU A 136 18.16 -4.65 2.39
C LEU A 136 17.00 -3.64 2.58
N ILE A 137 15.88 -4.07 3.19
CA ILE A 137 14.75 -3.19 3.49
C ILE A 137 15.20 -2.00 4.35
N LYS A 138 16.01 -2.24 5.37
CA LYS A 138 16.54 -1.18 6.24
C LYS A 138 17.55 -0.28 5.52
N ALA A 139 18.43 -0.85 4.70
CA ALA A 139 19.44 -0.09 3.97
C ALA A 139 18.80 0.87 2.95
N THR A 140 17.70 0.46 2.33
CA THR A 140 17.02 1.22 1.27
C THR A 140 16.10 2.35 1.76
N GLY A 141 15.78 2.39 3.05
CA GLY A 141 15.09 3.52 3.70
C GLY A 141 16.00 4.71 3.98
N ARG A 142 17.31 4.49 4.13
CA ARG A 142 18.27 5.59 4.30
C ARG A 142 18.54 6.19 2.93
N ALA A 143 18.21 7.48 2.75
CA ALA A 143 18.58 8.22 1.54
C ALA A 143 20.10 8.19 1.36
N LEU A 144 20.59 7.25 0.56
CA LEU A 144 21.95 7.28 0.07
C LEU A 144 22.04 8.44 -0.93
N GLY A 145 23.12 9.20 -0.86
CA GLY A 145 23.34 10.39 -1.68
C GLY A 145 23.22 10.12 -3.19
N PRO A 146 23.41 11.15 -4.03
CA PRO A 146 23.03 11.15 -5.45
C PRO A 146 23.69 10.10 -6.37
N SER A 147 24.51 9.17 -5.87
CA SER A 147 25.31 8.23 -6.68
C SER A 147 24.99 6.75 -6.49
N THR A 148 23.98 6.35 -5.70
CA THR A 148 23.54 4.95 -5.63
C THR A 148 22.22 4.80 -6.35
N ALA A 149 22.09 3.82 -7.23
CA ALA A 149 20.84 3.52 -7.89
C ALA A 149 19.72 3.38 -6.84
N SER A 150 18.62 4.12 -7.02
CA SER A 150 17.54 4.15 -6.05
C SER A 150 16.80 2.84 -6.13
N VAL A 151 17.05 1.94 -5.19
CA VAL A 151 16.23 0.76 -4.95
C VAL A 151 15.50 0.95 -3.64
N VAL A 152 14.24 0.55 -3.60
CA VAL A 152 13.43 0.44 -2.39
C VAL A 152 12.95 -1.00 -2.30
N ALA A 153 13.29 -1.65 -1.18
CA ALA A 153 12.84 -3.00 -0.88
C ALA A 153 11.67 -2.95 0.11
N TYR A 154 10.66 -3.78 -0.15
CA TYR A 154 9.47 -3.92 0.69
C TYR A 154 9.03 -5.39 0.71
N ALA A 155 8.97 -6.02 1.88
CA ALA A 155 8.28 -7.30 2.02
C ALA A 155 6.78 -7.02 2.14
N GLN A 156 6.05 -7.24 1.04
CA GLN A 156 4.64 -6.87 0.91
C GLN A 156 3.78 -7.94 0.23
N GLN A 157 4.24 -9.20 0.23
CA GLN A 157 3.47 -10.30 -0.34
C GLN A 157 2.12 -10.43 0.40
N GLN A 158 1.01 -10.46 -0.35
CA GLN A 158 -0.35 -10.43 0.20
C GLN A 158 -1.12 -11.74 -0.01
N ASP A 159 -0.42 -12.87 -0.05
CA ASP A 159 -0.97 -14.19 -0.36
C ASP A 159 -0.83 -15.14 0.83
N ASN A 160 -1.44 -14.75 1.95
CA ASN A 160 -1.40 -15.47 3.23
C ASN A 160 0.05 -15.79 3.68
N CYS A 161 0.93 -14.80 3.59
CA CYS A 161 2.38 -15.03 3.70
C CYS A 161 2.87 -15.31 5.12
N LEU A 162 2.18 -14.86 6.18
CA LEU A 162 2.61 -15.09 7.57
C LEU A 162 2.71 -16.58 7.93
N PRO A 163 1.66 -17.40 7.74
CA PRO A 163 1.75 -18.84 8.02
C PRO A 163 2.64 -19.60 7.02
N GLY A 164 3.02 -18.99 5.90
CA GLY A 164 3.94 -19.55 4.91
C GLY A 164 5.39 -19.13 5.16
N GLU A 165 5.79 -18.01 4.56
CA GLU A 165 7.16 -17.47 4.55
C GLU A 165 7.70 -17.16 5.96
N TYR A 166 6.81 -16.89 6.92
CA TYR A 166 7.14 -16.43 8.26
C TYR A 166 6.64 -17.35 9.39
N ALA A 167 6.38 -18.63 9.07
CA ALA A 167 5.75 -19.58 9.99
C ALA A 167 6.46 -19.68 11.37
N ALA A 168 7.79 -19.52 11.39
CA ALA A 168 8.60 -19.61 12.61
C ALA A 168 8.28 -18.53 13.66
N VAL A 169 7.71 -17.39 13.25
CA VAL A 169 7.30 -16.28 14.15
C VAL A 169 5.79 -16.10 14.21
N ALA A 170 5.01 -16.90 13.48
CA ALA A 170 3.55 -16.76 13.42
C ALA A 170 2.87 -16.95 14.79
N GLY A 171 3.50 -17.69 15.71
CA GLY A 171 3.02 -17.87 17.09
C GLY A 171 3.18 -16.65 18.00
N ASP A 172 3.86 -15.59 17.54
CA ASP A 172 4.06 -14.36 18.30
C ASP A 172 2.85 -13.40 18.24
N VAL A 173 1.87 -13.72 17.41
CA VAL A 173 0.61 -13.00 17.20
C VAL A 173 -0.55 -14.00 17.13
N GLU A 174 -1.79 -13.52 17.22
CA GLU A 174 -2.94 -14.38 16.99
C GLU A 174 -3.14 -14.66 15.49
N ALA A 175 -3.52 -15.89 15.15
CA ALA A 175 -3.83 -16.29 13.77
C ALA A 175 -5.13 -15.66 13.23
N HIS A 176 -5.97 -15.12 14.10
CA HIS A 176 -7.17 -14.35 13.75
C HIS A 176 -7.55 -13.43 14.92
N ILE A 177 -8.42 -12.45 14.66
CA ILE A 177 -8.93 -11.54 15.69
C ILE A 177 -10.27 -12.07 16.22
N PRO A 178 -10.38 -12.56 17.46
CA PRO A 178 -11.55 -13.34 17.91
C PRO A 178 -12.88 -12.62 17.78
N TRP A 179 -12.96 -11.36 18.22
CA TRP A 179 -14.20 -10.57 18.16
C TRP A 179 -14.66 -10.28 16.74
N ALA A 180 -13.74 -10.21 15.77
CA ALA A 180 -14.06 -10.00 14.37
C ALA A 180 -14.51 -11.29 13.70
N SER A 181 -13.81 -12.41 13.94
CA SER A 181 -14.20 -13.71 13.40
C SER A 181 -15.57 -14.16 13.91
N GLU A 182 -15.87 -13.90 15.18
CA GLU A 182 -17.20 -14.17 15.75
C GLU A 182 -18.29 -13.33 15.06
N ALA A 183 -18.02 -12.04 14.81
CA ALA A 183 -18.98 -11.13 14.20
C ALA A 183 -19.25 -11.47 12.72
N LEU A 184 -18.19 -11.78 11.96
CA LEU A 184 -18.26 -12.07 10.53
C LEU A 184 -18.71 -13.52 10.26
N GLY A 185 -18.60 -14.40 11.26
CA GLY A 185 -18.93 -15.82 11.13
C GLY A 185 -17.93 -16.62 10.31
N CYS A 186 -16.71 -16.10 10.12
CA CYS A 186 -15.63 -16.76 9.37
C CYS A 186 -14.24 -16.44 9.96
N LEU A 187 -13.27 -17.27 9.61
CA LEU A 187 -11.84 -17.01 9.86
C LEU A 187 -11.26 -16.18 8.70
N PRO A 188 -10.15 -15.44 8.91
CA PRO A 188 -9.49 -14.70 7.84
C PRO A 188 -9.04 -15.65 6.72
N GLU A 189 -9.25 -15.25 5.47
CA GLU A 189 -8.74 -15.97 4.30
C GLU A 189 -7.21 -15.88 4.18
N ALA A 190 -6.64 -14.77 4.65
CA ALA A 190 -5.20 -14.53 4.63
C ALA A 190 -4.75 -13.78 5.89
N VAL A 191 -3.55 -14.13 6.37
CA VAL A 191 -2.80 -13.37 7.36
C VAL A 191 -1.44 -13.03 6.75
N ASN A 192 -1.16 -11.74 6.61
CA ASN A 192 0.03 -11.24 5.92
C ASN A 192 0.94 -10.49 6.89
N LEU A 193 2.24 -10.53 6.61
CA LEU A 193 3.25 -9.73 7.28
C LEU A 193 3.83 -8.71 6.30
N TRP A 194 3.88 -7.45 6.72
CA TRP A 194 4.49 -6.37 5.96
C TRP A 194 5.71 -5.81 6.69
N ILE A 195 6.85 -5.73 5.99
CA ILE A 195 8.07 -5.11 6.50
C ILE A 195 8.61 -4.16 5.43
N GLY A 196 8.44 -2.86 5.66
CA GLY A 196 8.88 -1.80 4.75
C GLY A 196 9.61 -0.68 5.47
N ASN A 197 9.85 0.41 4.76
CA ASN A 197 10.46 1.64 5.29
C ASN A 197 9.63 2.87 4.89
N ASP A 198 10.12 4.06 5.23
CA ASP A 198 9.50 5.36 4.95
C ASP A 198 9.34 5.68 3.45
N ARG A 199 10.06 4.96 2.58
CA ARG A 199 9.94 5.08 1.13
C ARG A 199 8.95 4.07 0.54
N SER A 200 8.52 3.07 1.30
CA SER A 200 7.52 2.08 0.85
C SER A 200 6.12 2.71 0.79
N GLN A 201 5.62 2.96 -0.42
CA GLN A 201 4.32 3.59 -0.67
C GLN A 201 3.40 2.65 -1.47
N THR A 202 2.16 2.52 -0.99
CA THR A 202 1.09 1.83 -1.70
C THR A 202 0.16 2.86 -2.30
N SER A 203 -0.12 2.77 -3.60
CA SER A 203 -0.99 3.71 -4.31
C SER A 203 -2.47 3.50 -3.93
N PHE A 204 -3.35 4.44 -4.25
CA PHE A 204 -4.79 4.28 -4.01
C PHE A 204 -5.33 3.04 -4.73
N HIS A 205 -5.98 2.17 -3.98
CA HIS A 205 -6.67 0.99 -4.45
C HIS A 205 -7.83 0.67 -3.49
N LYS A 206 -8.56 -0.39 -3.79
CA LYS A 206 -9.54 -0.98 -2.87
C LYS A 206 -9.41 -2.50 -2.91
N ASP A 207 -9.78 -3.12 -1.80
CA ASP A 207 -9.88 -4.56 -1.70
C ASP A 207 -11.35 -5.01 -1.79
N HIS A 208 -11.55 -6.31 -1.70
CA HIS A 208 -12.88 -6.93 -1.51
C HIS A 208 -12.93 -7.67 -0.17
N TYR A 209 -12.09 -7.25 0.77
CA TYR A 209 -11.90 -7.90 2.07
C TYR A 209 -12.19 -6.92 3.21
N GLU A 210 -12.67 -7.48 4.33
CA GLU A 210 -12.73 -6.79 5.61
C GLU A 210 -11.33 -6.82 6.24
N ASN A 211 -10.59 -5.70 6.16
CA ASN A 211 -9.19 -5.65 6.58
C ASN A 211 -9.05 -5.20 8.05
N LEU A 212 -8.28 -5.96 8.83
CA LEU A 212 -7.82 -5.60 10.16
C LEU A 212 -6.31 -5.39 10.13
N TYR A 213 -5.89 -4.13 9.96
CA TYR A 213 -4.49 -3.75 9.83
C TYR A 213 -3.87 -3.47 11.20
N VAL A 214 -2.90 -4.28 11.61
CA VAL A 214 -2.20 -4.11 12.89
C VAL A 214 -0.79 -3.60 12.67
N VAL A 215 -0.39 -2.56 13.40
CA VAL A 215 1.01 -2.10 13.43
C VAL A 215 1.69 -2.68 14.65
N ILE A 216 2.77 -3.45 14.46
CA ILE A 216 3.55 -4.02 15.56
C ILE A 216 4.68 -3.09 15.98
N THR A 217 5.46 -2.59 15.00
CA THR A 217 6.59 -1.67 15.20
C THR A 217 6.43 -0.47 14.27
N GLY A 218 6.65 0.75 14.78
CA GLY A 218 6.55 1.99 14.01
C GLY A 218 5.13 2.54 13.89
N GLU A 219 4.80 3.13 12.74
CA GLU A 219 3.47 3.65 12.41
C GLU A 219 3.18 3.54 10.91
N LYS A 220 1.89 3.53 10.55
CA LYS A 220 1.41 3.54 9.16
C LYS A 220 0.42 4.68 8.99
N HIS A 221 0.61 5.48 7.94
CA HIS A 221 -0.29 6.57 7.57
C HIS A 221 -1.21 6.12 6.43
N PHE A 222 -2.50 6.35 6.60
CA PHE A 222 -3.52 6.02 5.62
C PHE A 222 -4.22 7.28 5.12
N LEU A 223 -4.43 7.32 3.81
CA LEU A 223 -5.44 8.16 3.17
C LEU A 223 -6.62 7.27 2.79
N LEU A 224 -7.80 7.57 3.32
CA LEU A 224 -9.01 6.80 3.07
C LEU A 224 -10.04 7.65 2.33
N LEU A 225 -10.65 7.06 1.31
CA LEU A 225 -11.83 7.60 0.64
C LEU A 225 -12.95 6.56 0.72
N PRO A 226 -14.18 6.97 1.03
CA PRO A 226 -15.30 6.04 1.07
C PRO A 226 -15.64 5.55 -0.35
N PRO A 227 -16.23 4.35 -0.49
CA PRO A 227 -16.63 3.83 -1.81
C PRO A 227 -17.55 4.76 -2.61
N THR A 228 -18.37 5.58 -1.93
CA THR A 228 -19.23 6.60 -2.54
C THR A 228 -18.46 7.69 -3.30
N GLU A 229 -17.15 7.77 -3.09
CA GLU A 229 -16.26 8.77 -3.68
C GLU A 229 -15.30 8.20 -4.73
N VAL A 230 -15.47 6.94 -5.14
CA VAL A 230 -14.60 6.25 -6.12
C VAL A 230 -14.43 7.00 -7.44
N HIS A 231 -15.45 7.74 -7.88
CA HIS A 231 -15.41 8.54 -9.12
C HIS A 231 -14.39 9.68 -9.07
N ARG A 232 -13.88 10.03 -7.88
CA ARG A 232 -12.81 11.00 -7.68
C ARG A 232 -11.42 10.43 -7.96
N LEU A 233 -11.27 9.10 -8.10
CA LEU A 233 -9.98 8.43 -8.33
C LEU A 233 -9.61 8.28 -9.80
N TYR A 234 -10.50 8.67 -10.73
CA TYR A 234 -10.26 8.62 -12.17
C TYR A 234 -9.71 7.27 -12.62
N ILE A 235 -10.42 6.18 -12.31
CA ILE A 235 -9.95 4.83 -12.64
C ILE A 235 -9.96 4.65 -14.16
N CYS A 236 -8.80 4.31 -14.73
CA CYS A 236 -8.60 4.09 -16.16
C CYS A 236 -7.92 2.74 -16.40
N PRO A 237 -8.14 2.08 -17.54
CA PRO A 237 -7.37 0.90 -17.91
C PRO A 237 -5.95 1.29 -18.36
N TYR A 238 -4.94 0.66 -17.76
CA TYR A 238 -3.52 0.85 -18.07
C TYR A 238 -2.89 -0.46 -18.50
N LEU A 239 -1.95 -0.45 -19.46
CA LEU A 239 -1.16 -1.64 -19.78
C LEU A 239 -0.42 -2.12 -18.53
N ALA A 240 -0.44 -3.42 -18.29
CA ALA A 240 0.31 -4.03 -17.21
C ALA A 240 1.78 -4.17 -17.60
N ALA A 241 2.67 -3.77 -16.71
CA ALA A 241 4.10 -3.90 -16.84
C ALA A 241 4.70 -4.32 -15.51
N ARG A 242 5.92 -4.86 -15.54
CA ARG A 242 6.64 -5.31 -14.36
C ARG A 242 8.08 -4.83 -14.40
N TYR A 243 8.57 -4.35 -13.26
CA TYR A 243 9.99 -4.05 -13.12
C TYR A 243 10.83 -5.32 -13.16
N THR A 244 11.93 -5.29 -13.91
CA THR A 244 12.97 -6.32 -13.94
C THR A 244 14.32 -5.71 -13.61
N LEU A 245 15.27 -6.52 -13.14
CA LEU A 245 16.63 -6.05 -12.88
C LEU A 245 17.44 -6.09 -14.18
N SER A 246 18.05 -4.96 -14.53
CA SER A 246 18.81 -4.83 -15.77
C SER A 246 20.06 -5.71 -15.76
N SER A 247 20.20 -6.56 -16.77
CA SER A 247 21.33 -7.50 -16.91
C SER A 247 22.66 -6.83 -17.28
N ALA A 248 22.62 -5.59 -17.79
CA ALA A 248 23.76 -4.87 -18.35
C ALA A 248 24.81 -4.34 -17.33
N LEU A 249 24.62 -4.58 -16.03
CA LEU A 249 25.49 -4.06 -14.96
C LEU A 249 26.22 -5.15 -14.15
N LEU A 250 26.13 -6.43 -14.53
CA LEU A 250 26.98 -7.46 -13.92
C LEU A 250 28.48 -7.26 -14.21
N ASP A 251 28.83 -6.39 -15.18
CA ASP A 251 30.21 -6.19 -15.66
C ASP A 251 30.92 -4.90 -15.17
N THR A 252 30.23 -3.99 -14.48
CA THR A 252 30.87 -2.74 -14.00
C THR A 252 30.72 -2.62 -12.49
N GLY A 253 31.85 -2.64 -11.78
CA GLY A 253 31.96 -2.64 -10.31
C GLY A 253 31.44 -1.38 -9.58
N THR A 254 30.40 -0.74 -10.10
CA THR A 254 29.69 0.40 -9.52
C THR A 254 28.27 0.01 -9.07
N GLY A 255 28.20 -1.04 -8.24
CA GLY A 255 27.28 -1.29 -7.11
C GLY A 255 25.82 -0.79 -7.06
N GLY A 256 25.15 -0.46 -8.18
CA GLY A 256 23.77 0.01 -8.20
C GLY A 256 22.83 -0.93 -8.95
N LEU A 257 21.72 -1.33 -8.33
CA LEU A 257 20.64 -2.07 -9.00
C LEU A 257 19.88 -1.12 -9.96
N ARG A 258 19.91 -1.41 -11.25
CA ARG A 258 19.10 -0.71 -12.26
C ARG A 258 17.87 -1.53 -12.62
N PHE A 259 16.75 -0.84 -12.84
CA PHE A 259 15.49 -1.45 -13.24
C PHE A 259 15.20 -1.17 -14.72
N ASP A 260 14.75 -2.20 -15.42
CA ASP A 260 14.02 -2.09 -16.68
C ASP A 260 12.53 -2.29 -16.39
N LEU A 261 11.66 -1.80 -17.27
CA LEU A 261 10.20 -1.94 -17.15
C LEU A 261 9.68 -2.64 -18.39
N GLU A 262 9.16 -3.85 -18.20
CA GLU A 262 8.73 -4.73 -19.28
C GLU A 262 7.20 -4.82 -19.28
N VAL A 263 6.56 -4.56 -20.42
CA VAL A 263 5.12 -4.77 -20.60
C VAL A 263 4.83 -6.28 -20.56
N GLU A 264 3.77 -6.67 -19.86
CA GLU A 264 3.35 -8.08 -19.77
C GLU A 264 2.94 -8.62 -21.15
N GLU A 265 3.36 -9.85 -21.44
CA GLU A 265 2.96 -10.61 -22.63
C GLU A 265 2.23 -11.91 -22.20
N PRO A 266 0.98 -12.14 -22.63
CA PRO A 266 0.18 -11.28 -23.52
C PRO A 266 -0.24 -9.95 -22.86
N GLU A 267 -0.41 -8.92 -23.68
CA GLU A 267 -0.85 -7.60 -23.20
C GLU A 267 -2.13 -7.69 -22.36
N ARG A 268 -2.03 -7.19 -21.12
CA ARG A 268 -3.14 -7.12 -20.17
C ARG A 268 -3.37 -5.67 -19.77
N GLN A 269 -4.63 -5.29 -19.60
CA GLN A 269 -4.99 -3.98 -19.04
C GLN A 269 -5.50 -4.11 -17.61
N VAL A 270 -5.04 -3.21 -16.73
CA VAL A 270 -5.40 -3.14 -15.32
C VAL A 270 -6.12 -1.81 -15.07
N PRO A 271 -7.39 -1.83 -14.60
CA PRO A 271 -8.05 -0.62 -14.11
C PRO A 271 -7.35 -0.12 -12.85
N TRP A 272 -6.80 1.10 -12.87
CA TRP A 272 -6.07 1.65 -11.73
C TRP A 272 -6.34 3.14 -11.52
N CYS A 273 -6.11 3.60 -10.28
CA CYS A 273 -6.24 5.01 -9.90
C CYS A 273 -5.25 5.89 -10.68
N SER A 274 -5.74 6.96 -11.30
CA SER A 274 -4.88 7.93 -12.00
C SER A 274 -4.26 8.99 -11.10
N VAL A 275 -4.81 9.16 -9.90
CA VAL A 275 -4.49 10.26 -9.00
C VAL A 275 -3.26 9.91 -8.15
N ASP A 276 -2.27 10.80 -8.16
CA ASP A 276 -1.21 10.84 -7.15
C ASP A 276 -1.54 11.94 -6.12
N PRO A 277 -1.85 11.59 -4.85
CA PRO A 277 -2.15 12.58 -3.82
C PRO A 277 -0.92 13.38 -3.37
N TYR A 278 0.29 12.84 -3.55
CA TYR A 278 1.55 13.45 -3.12
C TYR A 278 2.58 13.39 -4.25
N PRO A 279 2.37 14.16 -5.32
CA PRO A 279 3.32 14.24 -6.41
C PRO A 279 4.64 14.88 -5.94
N PRO A 280 5.78 14.53 -6.56
CA PRO A 280 7.12 14.82 -6.02
C PRO A 280 7.54 16.29 -6.17
N SER A 281 6.87 17.07 -7.02
CA SER A 281 7.17 18.49 -7.25
C SER A 281 5.91 19.36 -7.29
N PRO A 282 6.02 20.68 -7.02
CA PRO A 282 4.90 21.61 -7.19
C PRO A 282 4.36 21.67 -8.63
N GLU A 283 5.23 21.43 -9.62
CA GLU A 283 4.84 21.38 -11.03
C GLU A 283 3.96 20.15 -11.31
N ASP A 284 4.39 18.97 -10.82
CA ASP A 284 3.60 17.75 -10.91
C ASP A 284 2.27 17.88 -10.16
N LEU A 285 2.27 18.57 -9.01
CA LEU A 285 1.04 18.88 -8.29
C LEU A 285 0.08 19.72 -9.11
N ALA A 286 0.56 20.78 -9.78
CA ALA A 286 -0.28 21.59 -10.66
C ALA A 286 -0.87 20.77 -11.82
N VAL A 287 -0.08 19.85 -12.40
CA VAL A 287 -0.55 18.93 -13.45
C VAL A 287 -1.64 17.98 -12.92
N GLN A 288 -1.44 17.41 -11.73
CA GLN A 288 -2.40 16.53 -11.06
C GLN A 288 -3.70 17.28 -10.73
N MET A 289 -3.61 18.49 -10.15
CA MET A 289 -4.77 19.33 -9.82
C MET A 289 -5.60 19.69 -11.06
N SER A 290 -4.92 20.05 -12.16
CA SER A 290 -5.58 20.37 -13.43
C SER A 290 -6.21 19.14 -14.09
N SER A 291 -5.55 17.98 -14.02
CA SER A 291 -6.04 16.74 -14.64
C SER A 291 -7.14 16.06 -13.83
N PHE A 292 -7.13 16.21 -12.51
CA PHE A 292 -8.00 15.46 -11.59
C PHE A 292 -8.77 16.36 -10.60
N PRO A 293 -9.50 17.40 -11.09
CA PRO A 293 -10.15 18.39 -10.22
C PRO A 293 -11.18 17.78 -9.25
N LEU A 294 -11.83 16.66 -9.59
CA LEU A 294 -12.79 16.01 -8.67
C LEU A 294 -12.12 15.49 -7.39
N TYR A 295 -10.86 15.11 -7.48
CA TYR A 295 -10.07 14.75 -6.31
C TYR A 295 -9.66 16.02 -5.54
N PHE A 296 -8.94 16.94 -6.18
CA PHE A 296 -8.29 18.06 -5.51
C PHE A 296 -9.26 19.17 -5.04
N ASP A 297 -10.37 19.41 -5.76
CA ASP A 297 -11.40 20.38 -5.37
C ASP A 297 -12.50 19.75 -4.49
N GLY A 298 -12.47 18.43 -4.32
CA GLY A 298 -13.43 17.69 -3.50
C GLY A 298 -13.07 17.67 -2.00
N PRO A 299 -13.89 17.03 -1.16
CA PRO A 299 -13.60 16.88 0.26
C PRO A 299 -12.27 16.17 0.51
N ARG A 300 -11.47 16.63 1.48
CA ARG A 300 -10.19 15.97 1.79
C ARG A 300 -10.40 14.48 2.16
N PRO A 301 -9.50 13.57 1.73
CA PRO A 301 -9.50 12.20 2.25
C PRO A 301 -9.48 12.17 3.78
N PHE A 302 -9.98 11.10 4.37
CA PHE A 302 -9.77 10.87 5.79
C PHE A 302 -8.32 10.45 6.01
N GLU A 303 -7.61 11.18 6.87
CA GLU A 303 -6.23 10.88 7.22
C GLU A 303 -6.21 10.23 8.60
N CYS A 304 -5.52 9.10 8.73
CA CYS A 304 -5.28 8.50 10.04
C CYS A 304 -3.91 7.86 10.14
N THR A 305 -3.32 7.96 11.33
CA THR A 305 -2.10 7.25 11.71
C THR A 305 -2.45 6.11 12.65
N VAL A 306 -1.99 4.91 12.29
CA VAL A 306 -2.04 3.70 13.11
C VAL A 306 -0.66 3.48 13.70
N LYS A 307 -0.56 3.46 15.02
CA LYS A 307 0.70 3.32 15.78
C LYS A 307 0.88 1.90 16.28
N ALA A 308 2.10 1.59 16.71
CA ALA A 308 2.44 0.33 17.36
C ALA A 308 1.39 -0.10 18.41
N GLY A 309 0.90 -1.33 18.25
CA GLY A 309 -0.17 -1.96 19.02
C GLY A 309 -1.59 -1.72 18.50
N GLU A 310 -1.85 -0.66 17.75
CA GLU A 310 -3.20 -0.33 17.31
C GLU A 310 -3.68 -1.21 16.14
N ILE A 311 -5.00 -1.42 16.08
CA ILE A 311 -5.68 -2.14 14.98
C ILE A 311 -6.57 -1.14 14.24
N LEU A 312 -6.36 -0.97 12.93
CA LEU A 312 -7.29 -0.27 12.05
C LEU A 312 -8.20 -1.29 11.36
N TYR A 313 -9.51 -1.16 11.54
CA TYR A 313 -10.48 -1.77 10.66
C TYR A 313 -10.72 -0.86 9.44
N LEU A 314 -10.55 -1.40 8.23
CA LEU A 314 -10.80 -0.69 6.97
C LEU A 314 -11.43 -1.63 5.94
N VAL A 315 -12.26 -1.06 5.06
CA VAL A 315 -13.06 -1.74 4.05
C VAL A 315 -13.22 -0.84 2.82
#